data_AF-A0A662BAN0-F1
#
_entry.id   AF-A0A662BAN0-F1
#
_cell.length_a   1.000
_cell.length_b   1.000
_cell.length_c   1.000
_cell.angle_alpha   90.00
_cell.angle_beta   90.00
_cell.angle_gamma   90.00
#
_symmetry.space_group_name_H-M   'P 1'
#
loop_
_entity.id
_entity.type
_entity.pdbx_description
1 polymer ?
#
loop_
_entity_poly.entity_id
_entity_poly.type
_entity_poly.pdbx_seq_one_letter_code
_entity_poly.pdbx_strand_id
1 'polypeptide(L)'
;MEYTAQILILIYIIITFLYSATEKIFQWKQSIDYYQSHFKNTFMEKFIPPSLLIVIFLEVIMVTLSLIGIYNLIQFNDMAFGYYGLVVAAITLLGLMIGQRIAKDYSGAMLITVYFMLTVFGIFLMQ
;
A
#
# COMPACT_ATOMS: atom_id res chain seq x y z
N MET A 1 -3.81 -25.18 10.51
CA MET A 1 -4.26 -23.89 9.93
C MET A 1 -3.73 -23.83 8.51
N GLU A 2 -4.55 -24.10 7.50
CA GLU A 2 -4.08 -24.24 6.10
C GLU A 2 -3.64 -22.90 5.47
N TYR A 3 -4.01 -21.75 6.06
CA TYR A 3 -3.75 -20.41 5.49
C TYR A 3 -2.90 -19.49 6.37
N THR A 4 -2.04 -20.03 7.22
CA THR A 4 -1.26 -19.22 8.16
C THR A 4 -0.37 -18.19 7.44
N ALA A 5 0.31 -18.57 6.36
CA ALA A 5 1.18 -17.65 5.62
C ALA A 5 0.39 -16.51 4.98
N GLN A 6 -0.73 -16.84 4.32
CA GLN A 6 -1.65 -15.90 3.69
C GLN A 6 -2.18 -14.87 4.69
N ILE A 7 -2.66 -15.33 5.85
CA ILE A 7 -3.20 -14.46 6.89
C ILE A 7 -2.11 -13.54 7.45
N LEU A 8 -0.90 -14.05 7.72
CA LEU A 8 0.21 -13.22 8.21
C LEU A 8 0.62 -12.14 7.22
N ILE A 9 0.64 -12.46 5.91
CA ILE A 9 0.92 -11.48 4.86
C ILE A 9 -0.18 -10.41 4.80
N LEU A 10 -1.46 -10.81 4.81
CA LEU A 10 -2.57 -9.85 4.81
C LEU A 10 -2.52 -8.93 6.03
N ILE A 11 -2.24 -9.46 7.22
CA ILE A 11 -2.10 -8.66 8.45
C ILE A 11 -0.94 -7.67 8.31
N TYR A 12 0.21 -8.11 7.80
CA TYR A 12 1.36 -7.22 7.62
C TYR A 12 1.05 -6.06 6.65
N ILE A 13 0.39 -6.37 5.54
CA ILE A 13 -0.04 -5.37 4.56
C ILE A 13 -1.08 -4.42 5.18
N ILE A 14 -2.06 -4.94 5.92
CA ILE A 14 -3.05 -4.12 6.64
C ILE A 14 -2.35 -3.15 7.60
N ILE A 15 -1.44 -3.62 8.45
CA ILE A 15 -0.74 -2.76 9.42
C ILE A 15 0.02 -1.66 8.68
N THR A 16 0.80 -2.03 7.67
CA THR A 16 1.64 -1.09 6.90
C THR A 16 0.82 0.07 6.34
N PHE A 17 -0.26 -0.24 5.64
CA PHE A 17 -1.03 0.78 4.95
C PHE A 17 -2.09 1.46 5.80
N LEU A 18 -2.57 0.81 6.88
CA LEU A 18 -3.44 1.46 7.84
C LEU A 18 -2.68 2.57 8.59
N TYR A 19 -1.44 2.30 9.03
CA TYR A 19 -0.58 3.35 9.59
C TYR A 19 -0.29 4.45 8.56
N SER A 20 0.08 4.06 7.34
CA SER A 20 0.33 4.99 6.23
C SER A 20 -0.87 5.90 5.92
N ALA A 21 -2.09 5.38 5.90
CA ALA A 21 -3.30 6.16 5.61
C ALA A 21 -3.72 7.04 6.79
N THR A 22 -3.69 6.50 8.01
CA THR A 22 -4.05 7.26 9.23
C THR A 22 -3.12 8.44 9.43
N GLU A 23 -1.81 8.27 9.28
CA GLU A 23 -0.84 9.36 9.37
C GLU A 23 -1.19 10.48 8.37
N LYS A 24 -1.43 10.15 7.10
CA LYS A 24 -1.78 11.16 6.09
C LYS A 24 -3.08 11.89 6.40
N ILE A 25 -4.12 11.18 6.89
CA ILE A 25 -5.42 11.78 7.18
C ILE A 25 -5.34 12.71 8.40
N PHE A 26 -4.74 12.25 9.50
CA PHE A 26 -4.68 13.03 10.74
C PHE A 26 -3.64 14.16 10.68
N GLN A 27 -2.53 13.94 9.98
CA GLN A 27 -1.43 14.90 9.82
C GLN A 27 -1.40 15.47 8.40
N TRP A 28 -2.57 15.85 7.86
CA TRP A 28 -2.72 16.24 6.46
C TRP A 28 -1.81 17.40 6.03
N LYS A 29 -1.76 18.49 6.80
CA LYS A 29 -0.91 19.64 6.49
C LYS A 29 0.58 19.28 6.50
N GLN A 30 1.02 18.58 7.56
CA GLN A 30 2.40 18.13 7.72
C GLN A 30 2.80 17.15 6.60
N SER A 31 1.88 16.28 6.19
CA SER A 31 2.07 15.35 5.07
C SER A 31 2.25 16.13 3.76
N ILE A 32 1.38 17.10 3.46
CA ILE A 32 1.53 17.95 2.27
C ILE A 32 2.89 18.63 2.28
N ASP A 33 3.27 19.28 3.38
CA ASP A 33 4.53 20.02 3.48
C ASP A 33 5.75 19.10 3.28
N TYR A 34 5.72 17.91 3.90
CA TYR A 34 6.76 16.88 3.73
C TYR A 34 6.91 16.47 2.26
N TYR A 35 5.81 16.09 1.61
CA TYR A 35 5.85 15.60 0.23
C TYR A 35 6.15 16.74 -0.76
N GLN A 36 5.68 17.96 -0.53
CA GLN A 36 6.05 19.11 -1.36
C GLN A 36 7.56 19.38 -1.30
N SER A 37 8.15 19.30 -0.11
CA SER A 37 9.60 19.44 0.07
C SER A 37 10.37 18.28 -0.57
N HIS A 38 9.90 17.04 -0.39
CA HIS A 38 10.52 15.84 -0.95
C HIS A 38 10.51 15.84 -2.49
N PHE A 39 9.43 16.33 -3.10
CA PHE A 39 9.27 16.42 -4.55
C PHE A 39 9.68 17.77 -5.14
N LYS A 40 10.41 18.61 -4.39
CA LYS A 40 10.79 19.96 -4.82
C LYS A 40 11.57 19.94 -6.14
N ASN A 41 11.24 20.87 -7.03
CA ASN A 41 11.79 20.96 -8.41
C ASN A 41 11.41 19.79 -9.33
N THR A 42 10.39 19.01 -8.97
CA THR A 42 9.80 18.00 -9.86
C THR A 42 8.43 18.48 -10.35
N PHE A 43 7.91 17.90 -11.42
CA PHE A 43 6.55 18.21 -11.88
C PHE A 43 5.50 17.80 -10.84
N MET A 44 5.81 16.87 -9.94
CA MET A 44 4.88 16.31 -8.96
C MET A 44 4.61 17.24 -7.78
N GLU A 45 5.47 18.22 -7.52
CA GLU A 45 5.33 19.21 -6.43
C GLU A 45 3.96 19.89 -6.43
N LYS A 46 3.40 20.16 -7.62
CA LYS A 46 2.09 20.80 -7.80
C LYS A 46 0.91 19.85 -7.63
N PHE A 47 1.16 18.53 -7.72
CA PHE A 47 0.14 17.49 -7.67
C PHE A 47 0.16 16.70 -6.35
N ILE A 48 0.86 17.19 -5.32
CA ILE A 48 0.94 16.48 -4.03
C ILE A 48 -0.45 16.25 -3.40
N PRO A 49 -1.31 17.26 -3.20
CA PRO A 49 -2.62 17.02 -2.60
C PRO A 49 -3.49 15.98 -3.34
N PRO A 50 -3.69 16.05 -4.68
CA PRO A 50 -4.48 15.04 -5.37
C PRO A 50 -3.81 13.67 -5.38
N SER A 51 -2.47 13.60 -5.44
CA SER A 51 -1.75 12.31 -5.37
C SER A 51 -1.94 11.63 -4.02
N LEU A 52 -1.86 12.38 -2.92
CA LEU A 52 -2.09 11.83 -1.59
C LEU A 52 -3.52 11.33 -1.42
N LEU A 53 -4.53 12.03 -1.96
CA LEU A 53 -5.91 11.54 -1.94
C LEU A 53 -6.08 10.23 -2.70
N ILE A 54 -5.48 10.11 -3.89
CA ILE A 54 -5.51 8.86 -4.68
C ILE A 54 -4.82 7.72 -3.91
N VAL A 55 -3.65 7.98 -3.32
CA VAL A 55 -2.94 6.99 -2.51
C VAL A 55 -3.80 6.55 -1.33
N ILE A 56 -4.33 7.47 -0.52
CA ILE A 56 -5.20 7.14 0.63
C ILE A 56 -6.41 6.32 0.18
N PHE A 57 -7.03 6.69 -0.94
CA PHE A 57 -8.17 5.96 -1.48
C PHE A 57 -7.81 4.49 -1.80
N LEU A 58 -6.68 4.26 -2.48
CA LEU A 58 -6.20 2.91 -2.76
C LEU A 58 -5.80 2.16 -1.47
N GLU A 59 -5.17 2.84 -0.51
CA GLU A 59 -4.81 2.28 0.80
C GLU A 59 -6.06 1.78 1.54
N VAL A 60 -7.12 2.58 1.59
CA VAL A 60 -8.39 2.21 2.25
C VAL A 60 -9.07 1.04 1.55
N ILE A 61 -9.14 1.04 0.21
CA ILE A 61 -9.70 -0.10 -0.55
C ILE A 61 -8.95 -1.38 -0.22
N MET A 62 -7.63 -1.32 -0.31
CA MET A 62 -6.79 -2.48 -0.09
C MET A 62 -6.92 -3.02 1.33
N VAL A 63 -6.91 -2.15 2.35
CA VAL A 63 -7.08 -2.56 3.75
C VAL A 63 -8.45 -3.22 3.95
N THR A 64 -9.49 -2.64 3.36
CA THR A 64 -10.87 -3.18 3.45
C THR A 64 -10.95 -4.57 2.81
N LEU A 65 -10.43 -4.73 1.59
CA LEU A 65 -10.40 -6.02 0.89
C LEU A 65 -9.58 -7.06 1.65
N SER A 66 -8.45 -6.66 2.23
CA SER A 66 -7.58 -7.56 3.00
C SER A 66 -8.26 -8.03 4.31
N LEU A 67 -8.98 -7.14 4.99
CA LEU A 67 -9.76 -7.50 6.19
C LEU A 67 -10.89 -8.48 5.85
N ILE A 68 -11.64 -8.20 4.78
CA ILE A 68 -12.67 -9.12 4.26
C ILE A 68 -12.04 -10.45 3.83
N GLY A 69 -10.86 -10.41 3.20
CA GLY A 69 -10.08 -11.57 2.79
C GLY A 69 -9.70 -12.47 3.96
N ILE A 70 -9.20 -11.91 5.06
CA ILE A 70 -8.91 -12.68 6.28
C ILE A 70 -10.19 -13.35 6.81
N TYR A 71 -11.29 -12.61 6.88
CA TYR A 71 -12.57 -13.17 7.35
C TYR A 71 -13.04 -14.34 6.45
N ASN A 72 -13.00 -14.17 5.13
CA ASN A 72 -13.43 -15.19 4.19
C ASN A 72 -12.50 -16.41 4.15
N LEU A 73 -11.19 -16.21 4.30
CA LEU A 73 -10.22 -17.30 4.42
C LEU A 73 -10.52 -18.18 5.64
N ILE A 74 -10.90 -17.58 6.77
CA ILE A 74 -11.16 -18.32 8.02
C ILE A 74 -12.51 -19.05 7.98
N GLN A 75 -13.55 -18.41 7.41
CA GLN A 75 -14.92 -18.94 7.46
C GLN A 75 -15.29 -19.82 6.26
N PHE A 76 -14.77 -19.48 5.08
CA PHE A 76 -15.21 -20.07 3.81
C PHE A 76 -14.07 -20.67 2.99
N ASN A 77 -12.82 -20.60 3.46
CA ASN A 77 -11.63 -21.02 2.72
C ASN A 77 -11.51 -20.33 1.34
N ASP A 78 -12.05 -19.11 1.21
CA ASP A 78 -12.04 -18.34 -0.03
C ASP A 78 -10.95 -17.26 0.00
N MET A 79 -10.09 -17.28 -1.03
CA MET A 79 -8.94 -16.39 -1.19
C MET A 79 -9.24 -15.14 -2.00
N ALA A 80 -10.38 -15.05 -2.70
CA ALA A 80 -10.61 -14.05 -3.74
C ALA A 80 -10.43 -12.60 -3.23
N PHE A 81 -11.00 -12.28 -2.07
CA PHE A 81 -10.88 -10.94 -1.49
C PHE A 81 -9.47 -10.62 -0.98
N GLY A 82 -8.76 -11.60 -0.43
CA GLY A 82 -7.36 -11.46 -0.04
C GLY A 82 -6.47 -11.20 -1.24
N TYR A 83 -6.67 -11.96 -2.32
CA TYR A 83 -6.00 -11.76 -3.61
C TYR A 83 -6.25 -10.36 -4.16
N TYR A 84 -7.51 -9.91 -4.24
CA TYR A 84 -7.82 -8.57 -4.74
C TYR A 84 -7.22 -7.46 -3.86
N GLY A 85 -7.21 -7.64 -2.54
CA GLY A 85 -6.51 -6.74 -1.62
C GLY A 85 -5.03 -6.62 -2.00
N LEU A 86 -4.32 -7.74 -2.13
CA LEU A 86 -2.90 -7.73 -2.48
C LEU A 86 -2.62 -7.16 -3.88
N VAL A 87 -3.50 -7.38 -4.86
CA VAL A 87 -3.38 -6.74 -6.19
C VAL A 87 -3.47 -5.22 -6.08
N VAL A 88 -4.42 -4.69 -5.30
CA VAL A 88 -4.51 -3.24 -5.06
C VAL A 88 -3.28 -2.74 -4.29
N ALA A 89 -2.77 -3.49 -3.30
CA ALA A 89 -1.52 -3.15 -2.61
C ALA A 89 -0.34 -3.03 -3.60
N ALA A 90 -0.21 -3.99 -4.52
CA ALA A 90 0.86 -3.99 -5.52
C ALA A 90 0.76 -2.77 -6.44
N ILE A 91 -0.45 -2.41 -6.90
CA ILE A 91 -0.69 -1.20 -7.71
C ILE A 91 -0.30 0.06 -6.93
N THR A 92 -0.68 0.18 -5.66
CA THR A 92 -0.31 1.30 -4.79
C THR A 92 1.21 1.40 -4.66
N LEU A 93 1.90 0.29 -4.39
CA LEU A 93 3.37 0.25 -4.26
C LEU A 93 4.08 0.63 -5.56
N LEU A 94 3.57 0.22 -6.72
CA LEU A 94 4.12 0.63 -8.01
C LEU A 94 3.99 2.15 -8.21
N GLY A 95 2.84 2.73 -7.88
CA GLY A 95 2.64 4.18 -7.91
C GLY A 95 3.60 4.92 -6.99
N LEU A 96 3.76 4.45 -5.76
CA LEU A 96 4.72 5.01 -4.80
C LEU A 96 6.16 4.88 -5.29
N MET A 97 6.54 3.73 -5.87
CA MET A 97 7.89 3.49 -6.43
C MET A 97 8.20 4.47 -7.55
N ILE A 98 7.25 4.72 -8.46
CA ILE A 98 7.39 5.73 -9.52
C ILE A 98 7.62 7.11 -8.90
N GLY A 99 6.88 7.47 -7.85
CA GLY A 99 7.09 8.69 -7.07
C GLY A 99 8.54 8.80 -6.58
N GLN A 100 9.07 7.77 -5.93
CA GLN A 100 10.46 7.75 -5.45
C GLN A 100 11.47 7.95 -6.59
N ARG A 101 11.23 7.39 -7.77
CA ARG A 101 12.10 7.60 -8.95
C ARG A 101 12.07 9.04 -9.45
N ILE A 102 10.90 9.69 -9.45
CA ILE A 102 10.75 11.11 -9.83
C ILE A 102 11.52 12.00 -8.83
N ALA A 103 11.43 11.70 -7.54
CA ALA A 103 12.17 12.41 -6.48
C ALA A 103 13.67 12.07 -6.45
N LYS A 104 14.13 11.11 -7.27
CA LYS A 104 15.49 10.54 -7.25
C LYS A 104 15.88 9.96 -5.88
N ASP A 105 14.90 9.52 -5.10
CA ASP A 105 15.13 8.82 -3.84
C ASP A 105 15.29 7.31 -4.09
N TYR A 106 16.53 6.90 -4.32
CA TYR A 106 16.88 5.51 -4.57
C TYR A 106 16.72 4.64 -3.31
N SER A 107 16.95 5.20 -2.12
CA SER A 107 16.74 4.52 -0.83
C SER A 107 15.27 4.23 -0.57
N GLY A 108 14.40 5.22 -0.76
CA GLY A 108 12.95 5.06 -0.65
C GLY A 108 12.42 4.02 -1.64
N ALA A 109 12.90 4.05 -2.89
CA ALA A 109 12.53 3.03 -3.88
C ALA A 109 12.95 1.61 -3.49
N MET A 110 14.12 1.45 -2.85
CA MET A 110 14.57 0.15 -2.34
C MET A 110 13.66 -0.36 -1.21
N LEU A 111 13.27 0.50 -0.26
CA LEU A 111 12.35 0.13 0.81
C LEU A 111 10.99 -0.32 0.26
N ILE A 112 10.44 0.41 -0.71
CA ILE A 112 9.18 0.02 -1.39
C ILE A 112 9.30 -1.35 -2.05
N THR A 113 10.46 -1.67 -2.64
CA THR A 113 10.69 -2.96 -3.29
C THR A 113 10.60 -4.12 -2.30
N VAL A 114 10.97 -3.93 -1.02
CA VAL A 114 10.82 -4.96 0.01
C VAL A 114 9.34 -5.28 0.27
N TYR A 115 8.50 -4.25 0.46
CA TYR A 115 7.06 -4.43 0.59
C TYR A 115 6.44 -5.06 -0.66
N PHE A 116 6.93 -4.67 -1.84
CA PHE A 116 6.46 -5.19 -3.13
C PHE A 116 6.75 -6.68 -3.29
N MET A 117 7.96 -7.14 -2.94
CA MET A 117 8.29 -8.57 -2.97
C MET A 117 7.37 -9.40 -2.08
N LEU A 118 7.10 -8.93 -0.85
CA LEU A 118 6.17 -9.62 0.06
C LEU A 118 4.74 -9.64 -0.50
N THR A 119 4.31 -8.53 -1.10
CA THR A 119 2.98 -8.40 -1.71
C THR A 119 2.83 -9.38 -2.88
N VAL A 120 3.80 -9.43 -3.78
CA VAL A 120 3.81 -10.36 -4.94
C VAL A 120 3.85 -11.81 -4.46
N PHE A 121 4.62 -12.12 -3.41
CA PHE A 121 4.62 -13.45 -2.82
C PHE A 121 3.24 -13.82 -2.27
N GLY A 122 2.55 -12.89 -1.60
CA GLY A 122 1.17 -13.09 -1.16
C GLY A 122 0.20 -13.32 -2.32
N ILE A 123 0.34 -12.57 -3.42
CA ILE A 123 -0.48 -12.76 -4.64
C ILE A 123 -0.28 -14.18 -5.16
N PHE A 124 0.97 -14.64 -5.28
CA PHE A 124 1.29 -15.99 -5.75
C PHE A 124 0.70 -17.10 -4.85
N LEU A 125 0.61 -16.88 -3.53
CA LEU A 125 0.01 -17.84 -2.59
C LEU A 125 -1.52 -17.88 -2.59
N MET A 126 -2.18 -16.90 -3.23
CA MET A 126 -3.63 -16.73 -3.25
C MET A 126 -4.22 -16.78 -4.67
N GLN A 127 -3.40 -17.10 -5.67
CA GLN A 127 -3.78 -17.30 -7.06
C GLN A 127 -4.25 -18.74 -7.28
#